data_AF-A0A938B534-F1
#
_entry.id   AF-A0A938B534-F1
#
_cell.length_a   1.000
_cell.length_b   1.000
_cell.length_c   1.000
_cell.angle_alpha   90.00
_cell.angle_beta   90.00
_cell.angle_gamma   90.00
#
_symmetry.space_group_name_H-M   'P 1'
#
loop_
_entity.id
_entity.type
_entity.pdbx_description
1 polymer ?
#
loop_
_entity_poly.entity_id
_entity_poly.type
_entity_poly.pdbx_seq_one_letter_code
_entity_poly.pdbx_strand_id
1 'polypeptide(L)'
;TIVRTAWEKRYADRDFEPFWRTTLHDGLLAGSASPARPVTVQPDVAQKLAPVPTAAATGLDVVFRPDPTVWDGRFTNNGWLQELPKPLTKLTWDNAAMLSPATAQRLGLRNEEVVELRYQGRTVRAPVWIMPGQTDDTVTVHLGYGRWRAGQAGTGTGFNAYALRTSEALWFGSGLELRKTGERLSLAITQEHHSMEGRPLIRTGTLAHFLAHPHFVHEMVHDPKPEMTLYPPHRYDGNAWGMSIDLNACLGCNACVTACQAENNIPVVGKTEVINGREMHWIRLDRYYKGDLHTPETYHQPVLCMHCENAPCEVVCPVGATAHSAEGLNDMVYNRCVGTRYCSNNCPYKVRRFNFFQFADWQTPSLKLQRNPDVTVRTRGVMEKCTYCVQRINEARIQAKKEERPIRDGDIVTACQAACPTQAIVFGNINDPQSQVAKAKTDHRSYGLLADLNTRPRTTYLARLRNPNPALDDTTHG
;
A
#
# COMPACT_ATOMS: atom_id res chain seq x y z
N THR A 1 25.34 -16.39 28.04
CA THR A 1 24.82 -16.60 26.66
C THR A 1 25.87 -16.17 25.66
N ILE A 2 26.05 -16.90 24.55
CA ILE A 2 27.13 -16.67 23.57
C ILE A 2 27.22 -15.21 23.08
N VAL A 3 26.07 -14.58 22.81
CA VAL A 3 26.00 -13.17 22.37
C VAL A 3 26.57 -12.23 23.44
N ARG A 4 26.11 -12.39 24.69
CA ARG A 4 26.60 -11.58 25.82
C ARG A 4 28.11 -11.69 25.97
N THR A 5 28.65 -12.91 25.95
CA THR A 5 30.10 -13.13 26.05
C THR A 5 30.88 -12.52 24.89
N ALA A 6 30.35 -12.54 23.66
CA ALA A 6 30.98 -11.88 22.52
C ALA A 6 31.00 -10.35 22.67
N TRP A 7 29.91 -9.78 23.21
CA TRP A 7 29.80 -8.35 23.49
C TRP A 7 30.67 -7.91 24.67
N GLU A 8 30.71 -8.67 25.76
CA GLU A 8 31.62 -8.46 26.90
C GLU A 8 33.08 -8.41 26.42
N LYS A 9 33.48 -9.32 25.53
CA LYS A 9 34.82 -9.32 24.93
C LYS A 9 35.06 -8.13 24.01
N ARG A 10 34.08 -7.79 23.17
CA ARG A 10 34.21 -6.72 22.16
C ARG A 10 34.23 -5.32 22.78
N TYR A 11 33.54 -5.14 23.91
CA TYR A 11 33.38 -3.86 24.61
C TYR A 11 33.93 -3.95 26.03
N ALA A 12 35.05 -4.66 26.21
CA ALA A 12 35.71 -4.87 27.49
C ALA A 12 36.26 -3.57 28.12
N ASP A 13 36.35 -2.51 27.32
CA ASP A 13 36.73 -1.15 27.71
C ASP A 13 35.59 -0.35 28.38
N ARG A 14 34.37 -0.90 28.41
CA ARG A 14 33.18 -0.24 28.96
C ARG A 14 32.71 -0.90 30.26
N ASP A 15 32.01 -0.13 31.10
CA ASP A 15 31.19 -0.71 32.16
C ASP A 15 30.03 -1.48 31.50
N PHE A 16 30.15 -2.81 31.50
CA PHE A 16 29.37 -3.66 30.62
C PHE A 16 27.87 -3.67 30.98
N GLU A 17 27.50 -3.71 32.26
CA GLU A 17 26.09 -3.86 32.64
C GLU A 17 25.23 -2.65 32.24
N PRO A 18 25.60 -1.39 32.55
CA PRO A 18 24.83 -0.23 32.12
C PRO A 18 24.84 -0.09 30.59
N PHE A 19 25.98 -0.35 29.95
CA PHE A 19 26.13 -0.30 28.50
C PHE A 19 25.22 -1.30 27.79
N TRP A 20 25.25 -2.56 28.22
CA TRP A 20 24.45 -3.64 27.69
C TRP A 20 22.96 -3.37 27.86
N ARG A 21 22.53 -2.95 29.06
CA ARG A 21 21.13 -2.63 29.34
C ARG A 21 20.62 -1.45 28.52
N THR A 22 21.41 -0.38 28.39
CA THR A 22 21.06 0.78 27.57
C THR A 22 20.96 0.40 26.10
N THR A 23 21.93 -0.38 25.58
CA THR A 23 21.90 -0.83 24.18
C THR A 23 20.71 -1.74 23.89
N LEU A 24 20.35 -2.64 24.82
CA LEU A 24 19.16 -3.48 24.69
C LEU A 24 17.87 -2.68 24.79
N HIS A 25 17.83 -1.65 25.64
CA HIS A 25 16.68 -0.75 25.78
C HIS A 25 16.46 0.09 24.52
N ASP A 26 17.51 0.72 24.00
CA ASP A 26 17.44 1.63 22.85
C ASP A 26 17.38 0.87 21.51
N GLY A 27 17.86 -0.37 21.48
CA GLY A 27 17.90 -1.23 20.28
C GLY A 27 19.00 -0.86 19.27
N LEU A 28 19.74 0.22 19.50
CA LEU A 28 20.82 0.72 18.66
C LEU A 28 22.08 0.95 19.51
N LEU A 29 23.25 0.61 18.97
CA LEU A 29 24.53 1.03 19.54
C LEU A 29 24.92 2.42 19.02
N ALA A 30 24.82 3.44 19.85
CA ALA A 30 25.27 4.79 19.53
C ALA A 30 26.78 4.81 19.15
N GLY A 31 27.13 5.56 18.09
CA GLY A 31 28.51 5.67 17.62
C GLY A 31 29.07 4.45 16.89
N SER A 32 28.23 3.47 16.53
CA SER A 32 28.66 2.26 15.79
C SER A 32 28.71 2.42 14.26
N ALA A 33 28.47 3.62 13.76
CA ALA A 33 28.56 3.92 12.33
C ALA A 33 29.97 3.59 11.81
N SER A 34 30.06 2.99 10.63
CA SER A 34 31.35 2.71 10.00
C SER A 34 32.08 4.01 9.66
N PRO A 35 33.40 4.11 9.92
CA PRO A 35 34.15 5.33 9.63
C PRO A 35 34.20 5.59 8.13
N ALA A 36 34.15 6.87 7.75
CA ALA A 36 34.31 7.27 6.35
C ALA A 36 35.71 6.88 5.86
N ARG A 37 35.77 6.22 4.70
CA ARG A 37 37.03 5.88 4.03
C ARG A 37 37.20 6.79 2.81
N PRO A 38 38.23 7.65 2.76
CA PRO A 38 38.52 8.40 1.55
C PRO A 38 38.88 7.43 0.42
N VAL A 39 38.29 7.62 -0.74
CA VAL A 39 38.53 6.82 -1.94
C VAL A 39 38.87 7.75 -3.10
N THR A 40 39.78 7.32 -3.97
CA THR A 40 40.08 8.01 -5.24
C THR A 40 39.42 7.23 -6.37
N VAL A 41 38.64 7.92 -7.20
CA VAL A 41 38.03 7.32 -8.40
C VAL A 41 39.14 7.08 -9.41
N GLN A 42 39.30 5.84 -9.87
CA GLN A 42 40.23 5.53 -10.94
C GLN A 42 39.64 6.03 -12.28
N PRO A 43 40.33 6.92 -13.01
CA PRO A 43 39.77 7.57 -14.19
C PRO A 43 39.53 6.59 -15.36
N ASP A 44 40.21 5.44 -15.36
CA ASP A 44 40.14 4.41 -16.40
C ASP A 44 39.22 3.25 -16.03
N VAL A 45 38.42 3.36 -14.96
CA VAL A 45 37.55 2.26 -14.49
C VAL A 45 36.59 1.77 -15.58
N ALA A 46 36.02 2.68 -16.38
CA ALA A 46 35.12 2.32 -17.48
C ALA A 46 35.83 1.53 -18.60
N GLN A 47 37.13 1.78 -18.80
CA GLN A 47 37.96 1.08 -19.80
C GLN A 47 38.43 -0.28 -19.29
N LYS A 48 38.53 -0.44 -17.96
CA LYS A 48 38.90 -1.69 -17.27
C LYS A 48 37.73 -2.64 -17.05
N LEU A 49 36.50 -2.14 -17.05
CA LEU A 49 35.31 -2.98 -16.96
C LEU A 49 35.13 -3.76 -18.26
N ALA A 50 34.73 -5.02 -18.14
CA ALA A 50 34.37 -5.81 -19.31
C ALA A 50 33.30 -5.06 -20.13
N PRO A 51 33.40 -5.05 -21.47
CA PRO A 51 32.37 -4.46 -22.32
C PRO A 51 31.01 -5.06 -21.95
N VAL A 52 29.99 -4.20 -21.80
CA VAL A 52 28.62 -4.69 -21.65
C VAL A 52 28.30 -5.48 -22.93
N PRO A 53 27.86 -6.75 -22.83
CA PRO A 53 27.45 -7.50 -24.00
C PRO A 53 26.42 -6.69 -24.78
N THR A 54 26.71 -6.40 -26.05
CA THR A 54 25.75 -5.76 -26.95
C THR A 54 24.49 -6.62 -27.02
N ALA A 55 23.32 -5.99 -26.90
CA ALA A 55 22.04 -6.67 -27.00
C ALA A 55 22.03 -7.60 -28.24
N ALA A 56 21.56 -8.83 -28.06
CA ALA A 56 21.40 -9.74 -29.18
C ALA A 56 20.46 -9.08 -30.21
N ALA A 57 20.81 -9.14 -31.50
CA ALA A 57 20.02 -8.51 -32.57
C ALA A 57 18.60 -9.09 -32.72
N THR A 58 18.27 -10.17 -31.99
CA THR A 58 17.00 -10.92 -32.11
C THR A 58 16.56 -11.47 -30.75
N GLY A 59 15.28 -11.33 -30.41
CA GLY A 59 14.65 -11.88 -29.20
C GLY A 59 14.16 -10.79 -28.24
N LEU A 60 13.42 -11.19 -27.20
CA LEU A 60 13.01 -10.29 -26.12
C LEU A 60 14.12 -10.22 -25.06
N ASP A 61 14.14 -9.15 -24.26
CA ASP A 61 14.91 -9.08 -23.03
C ASP A 61 14.12 -9.68 -21.87
N VAL A 62 14.78 -10.40 -20.97
CA VAL A 62 14.23 -10.84 -19.68
C VAL A 62 14.82 -9.99 -18.57
N VAL A 63 13.98 -9.52 -17.64
CA VAL A 63 14.40 -8.78 -16.45
C VAL A 63 13.89 -9.50 -15.21
N PHE A 64 14.81 -9.90 -14.34
CA PHE A 64 14.51 -10.53 -13.05
C PHE A 64 14.42 -9.45 -11.97
N ARG A 65 13.29 -9.38 -11.26
CA ARG A 65 13.12 -8.49 -10.11
C ARG A 65 12.68 -9.27 -8.88
N PRO A 66 13.19 -8.95 -7.67
CA PRO A 66 12.55 -9.42 -6.45
C PRO A 66 11.10 -8.97 -6.43
N ASP A 67 10.21 -9.82 -5.94
CA ASP A 67 8.82 -9.43 -5.78
C ASP A 67 8.68 -8.38 -4.67
N PRO A 68 7.88 -7.31 -4.85
CA PRO A 68 7.76 -6.26 -3.84
C PRO A 68 7.13 -6.74 -2.52
N THR A 69 6.40 -7.85 -2.49
CA THR A 69 5.71 -8.34 -1.28
C THR A 69 6.43 -9.51 -0.63
N VAL A 70 6.98 -10.44 -1.40
CA VAL A 70 7.68 -11.64 -0.87
C VAL A 70 9.20 -11.66 -1.09
N TRP A 71 9.74 -10.60 -1.70
CA TRP A 71 11.16 -10.41 -1.99
C TRP A 71 11.77 -11.54 -2.82
N ASP A 72 12.60 -12.36 -2.20
CA ASP A 72 13.32 -13.47 -2.81
C ASP A 72 12.62 -14.82 -2.61
N GLY A 73 11.44 -14.82 -1.96
CA GLY A 73 10.65 -16.01 -1.67
C GLY A 73 10.81 -16.53 -0.24
N ARG A 74 11.68 -15.95 0.60
CA ARG A 74 11.82 -16.36 2.00
C ARG A 74 10.54 -16.15 2.82
N PHE A 75 9.68 -15.22 2.39
CA PHE A 75 8.43 -14.87 3.07
C PHE A 75 7.16 -15.41 2.41
N THR A 76 7.27 -16.33 1.46
CA THR A 76 6.10 -16.84 0.70
C THR A 76 5.06 -17.57 1.53
N ASN A 77 5.42 -18.06 2.72
CA ASN A 77 4.45 -18.67 3.64
C ASN A 77 3.74 -17.65 4.54
N ASN A 78 3.91 -16.35 4.28
CA ASN A 78 3.21 -15.29 4.99
C ASN A 78 1.94 -14.90 4.20
N GLY A 79 0.76 -15.26 4.72
CA GLY A 79 -0.51 -14.95 4.08
C GLY A 79 -0.78 -13.45 3.90
N TRP A 80 -0.34 -12.61 4.85
CA TRP A 80 -0.46 -11.15 4.72
C TRP A 80 0.29 -10.62 3.50
N LEU A 81 1.48 -11.16 3.21
CA LEU A 81 2.29 -10.74 2.07
C LEU A 81 1.86 -11.36 0.74
N GLN A 82 1.17 -12.50 0.78
CA GLN A 82 0.58 -13.12 -0.41
C GLN A 82 -0.67 -12.38 -0.89
N GLU A 83 -1.55 -11.99 0.03
CA GLU A 83 -2.75 -11.21 -0.26
C GLU A 83 -2.44 -9.70 -0.46
N LEU A 84 -1.24 -9.24 -0.09
CA LEU A 84 -0.83 -7.85 -0.29
C LEU A 84 -0.79 -7.52 -1.80
N PRO A 85 -1.58 -6.54 -2.29
CA PRO A 85 -1.60 -6.23 -3.71
C PRO A 85 -0.27 -5.61 -4.13
N LYS A 86 0.35 -6.11 -5.20
CA LYS A 86 1.60 -5.54 -5.72
C LYS A 86 1.40 -4.05 -6.12
N PRO A 87 2.34 -3.14 -5.83
CA PRO A 87 2.12 -1.69 -5.96
C PRO A 87 1.61 -1.24 -7.34
N LEU A 88 2.16 -1.82 -8.41
CA LEU A 88 1.82 -1.47 -9.80
C LEU A 88 0.68 -2.33 -10.34
N THR A 89 0.82 -3.64 -10.33
CA THR A 89 -0.13 -4.56 -11.00
C THR A 89 -1.38 -4.84 -10.18
N LYS A 90 -1.35 -4.62 -8.87
CA LYS A 90 -2.42 -5.00 -7.92
C LYS A 90 -2.70 -6.49 -7.87
N LEU A 91 -1.79 -7.30 -8.41
CA LEU A 91 -1.81 -8.75 -8.31
C LEU A 91 -1.58 -9.19 -6.87
N THR A 92 -2.25 -10.26 -6.50
CA THR A 92 -2.11 -11.01 -5.24
C THR A 92 -1.91 -12.48 -5.58
N TRP A 93 -1.35 -13.26 -4.64
CA TRP A 93 -1.17 -14.71 -4.73
C TRP A 93 -0.32 -15.28 -5.86
N ASP A 94 -0.03 -14.53 -6.93
CA ASP A 94 0.76 -14.96 -8.08
C ASP A 94 1.79 -13.92 -8.52
N ASN A 95 2.82 -14.38 -9.24
CA ASN A 95 3.62 -13.56 -10.13
C ASN A 95 3.17 -13.73 -11.59
N ALA A 96 3.57 -12.78 -12.44
CA ALA A 96 3.26 -12.77 -13.86
C ALA A 96 4.49 -12.34 -14.68
N ALA A 97 4.48 -12.69 -15.97
CA ALA A 97 5.37 -12.15 -16.98
C ALA A 97 4.81 -10.80 -17.45
N MET A 98 5.46 -9.71 -17.06
CA MET A 98 4.99 -8.35 -17.36
C MET A 98 5.53 -7.86 -18.69
N LEU A 99 4.65 -7.33 -19.53
CA LEU A 99 4.93 -6.88 -20.90
C LEU A 99 4.36 -5.48 -21.15
N SER A 100 4.97 -4.72 -22.06
CA SER A 100 4.39 -3.46 -22.53
C SER A 100 3.14 -3.69 -23.38
N PRO A 101 2.20 -2.72 -23.43
CA PRO A 101 1.05 -2.80 -24.32
C PRO A 101 1.43 -3.00 -25.80
N ALA A 102 2.46 -2.30 -26.28
CA ALA A 102 2.92 -2.41 -27.67
C ALA A 102 3.49 -3.80 -27.98
N THR A 103 4.34 -4.34 -27.08
CA THR A 103 4.90 -5.70 -27.24
C THR A 103 3.79 -6.75 -27.21
N ALA A 104 2.83 -6.62 -26.28
CA ALA A 104 1.71 -7.54 -26.19
C ALA A 104 0.83 -7.49 -27.44
N GLN A 105 0.55 -6.30 -27.98
CA GLN A 105 -0.20 -6.14 -29.23
C GLN A 105 0.53 -6.79 -30.41
N ARG A 106 1.83 -6.55 -30.56
CA ARG A 106 2.66 -7.14 -31.63
C ARG A 106 2.68 -8.68 -31.56
N LEU A 107 2.70 -9.23 -30.36
CA LEU A 107 2.67 -10.68 -30.12
C LEU A 107 1.24 -11.25 -30.06
N GLY A 108 0.20 -10.41 -30.11
CA GLY A 108 -1.21 -10.79 -29.99
C GLY A 108 -1.56 -11.44 -28.65
N LEU A 109 -0.95 -11.00 -27.56
CA LEU A 109 -1.15 -11.52 -26.20
C LEU A 109 -2.24 -10.75 -25.45
N ARG A 110 -2.91 -11.41 -24.51
CA ARG A 110 -3.87 -10.81 -23.57
C ARG A 110 -3.49 -11.13 -22.12
N ASN A 111 -4.01 -10.33 -21.19
CA ASN A 111 -3.89 -10.63 -19.76
C ASN A 111 -4.40 -12.06 -19.46
N GLU A 112 -3.71 -12.72 -18.53
CA GLU A 112 -4.01 -14.09 -18.06
C GLU A 112 -3.71 -15.21 -19.06
N GLU A 113 -3.26 -14.92 -20.28
CA GLU A 113 -2.75 -15.96 -21.18
C GLU A 113 -1.46 -16.55 -20.62
N VAL A 114 -1.32 -17.87 -20.69
CA VAL A 114 -0.10 -18.55 -20.28
C VAL A 114 0.83 -18.64 -21.48
N VAL A 115 2.08 -18.25 -21.26
CA VAL A 115 3.16 -18.33 -22.24
C VAL A 115 4.26 -19.24 -21.73
N GLU A 116 4.93 -19.90 -22.66
CA GLU A 116 6.19 -20.56 -22.42
C GLU A 116 7.32 -19.55 -22.67
N LEU A 117 8.08 -19.27 -21.61
CA LEU A 117 9.27 -18.45 -21.63
C LEU A 117 10.48 -19.36 -21.70
N ARG A 118 11.31 -19.22 -22.73
CA ARG A 118 12.54 -19.99 -22.91
C ARG A 118 13.75 -19.07 -22.99
N TYR A 119 14.71 -19.27 -22.09
CA TYR A 119 15.93 -18.48 -22.00
C TYR A 119 17.14 -19.40 -21.79
N GLN A 120 18.13 -19.33 -22.69
CA GLN A 120 19.35 -20.14 -22.63
C GLN A 120 19.09 -21.63 -22.34
N GLY A 121 18.15 -22.23 -23.07
CA GLY A 121 17.77 -23.64 -22.94
C GLY A 121 16.90 -24.00 -21.73
N ARG A 122 16.59 -23.04 -20.85
CA ARG A 122 15.72 -23.22 -19.68
C ARG A 122 14.33 -22.71 -20.00
N THR A 123 13.31 -23.37 -19.46
CA THR A 123 11.91 -23.07 -19.78
C THR A 123 11.06 -22.94 -18.52
N VAL A 124 10.15 -21.96 -18.51
CA VAL A 124 9.08 -21.84 -17.52
C VAL A 124 7.77 -21.45 -18.19
N ARG A 125 6.66 -21.81 -17.56
CA ARG A 125 5.31 -21.39 -17.98
C ARG A 125 4.85 -20.27 -17.06
N ALA A 126 4.41 -19.15 -17.62
CA ALA A 126 4.07 -17.95 -16.87
C ALA A 126 2.79 -17.31 -17.42
N PRO A 127 1.86 -16.86 -16.56
CA PRO A 127 0.75 -16.02 -17.00
C PRO A 127 1.24 -14.62 -17.36
N VAL A 128 0.66 -14.02 -18.40
CA VAL A 128 0.99 -12.68 -18.89
C VAL A 128 0.20 -11.61 -18.14
N TRP A 129 0.88 -10.50 -17.82
CA TRP A 129 0.26 -9.28 -17.34
C TRP A 129 0.77 -8.06 -18.12
N ILE A 130 -0.11 -7.44 -18.90
CA ILE A 130 0.18 -6.23 -19.67
C ILE A 130 0.18 -5.04 -18.71
N MET A 131 1.30 -4.33 -18.65
CA MET A 131 1.50 -3.23 -17.72
C MET A 131 1.88 -1.94 -18.48
N PRO A 132 1.05 -0.90 -18.44
CA PRO A 132 1.43 0.43 -18.93
C PRO A 132 2.72 0.92 -18.26
N GLY A 133 3.61 1.55 -19.05
CA GLY A 133 4.93 1.97 -18.60
C GLY A 133 6.00 0.88 -18.53
N GLN A 134 5.71 -0.35 -18.97
CA GLN A 134 6.76 -1.33 -19.26
C GLN A 134 7.53 -0.92 -20.52
N THR A 135 8.84 -1.16 -20.50
CA THR A 135 9.71 -1.00 -21.67
C THR A 135 9.32 -2.00 -22.75
N ASP A 136 9.37 -1.58 -24.00
CA ASP A 136 9.13 -2.46 -25.14
C ASP A 136 10.18 -3.56 -25.24
N ASP A 137 9.79 -4.66 -25.89
CA ASP A 137 10.60 -5.85 -26.13
C ASP A 137 11.23 -6.46 -24.87
N THR A 138 10.69 -6.14 -23.70
CA THR A 138 11.16 -6.59 -22.39
C THR A 138 10.07 -7.37 -21.65
N VAL A 139 10.47 -8.46 -20.99
CA VAL A 139 9.63 -9.26 -20.10
C VAL A 139 10.19 -9.19 -18.69
N THR A 140 9.48 -8.51 -17.79
CA THR A 140 9.84 -8.52 -16.36
C THR A 140 9.17 -9.69 -15.66
N VAL A 141 9.94 -10.49 -14.92
CA VAL A 141 9.43 -11.58 -14.09
C VAL A 141 9.82 -11.38 -12.63
N HIS A 142 8.90 -11.65 -11.72
CA HIS A 142 9.16 -11.57 -10.28
C HIS A 142 9.70 -12.89 -9.71
N LEU A 143 10.75 -12.77 -8.90
CA LEU A 143 11.36 -13.86 -8.13
C LEU A 143 10.53 -14.16 -6.87
N GLY A 144 10.76 -15.34 -6.28
CA GLY A 144 10.22 -15.72 -4.98
C GLY A 144 9.00 -16.63 -5.02
N TYR A 145 8.29 -16.75 -6.14
CA TYR A 145 7.15 -17.65 -6.32
C TYR A 145 7.56 -19.03 -6.87
N GLY A 146 6.59 -19.93 -7.07
CA GLY A 146 6.79 -21.27 -7.61
C GLY A 146 7.50 -22.24 -6.66
N ARG A 147 7.39 -22.00 -5.35
CA ARG A 147 7.95 -22.88 -4.32
C ARG A 147 7.03 -24.08 -4.10
N TRP A 148 7.60 -25.29 -4.17
CA TRP A 148 6.87 -26.55 -3.97
C TRP A 148 6.84 -27.04 -2.51
N ARG A 149 7.66 -26.43 -1.63
CA ARG A 149 7.66 -26.64 -0.17
C ARG A 149 7.80 -25.30 0.54
N ALA A 150 6.76 -24.46 0.48
CA ALA A 150 6.72 -23.20 1.21
C ALA A 150 5.92 -23.31 2.52
N GLY A 151 4.94 -24.19 2.59
CA GLY A 151 3.98 -24.30 3.69
C GLY A 151 2.54 -24.17 3.18
N GLN A 152 1.62 -23.76 4.04
CA GLN A 152 0.19 -23.72 3.70
C GLN A 152 -0.18 -22.56 2.76
N ALA A 153 0.49 -21.40 2.87
CA ALA A 153 0.11 -20.21 2.11
C ALA A 153 0.84 -20.09 0.76
N GLY A 154 2.09 -20.53 0.66
CA GLY A 154 2.94 -20.26 -0.50
C GLY A 154 3.15 -21.43 -1.46
N THR A 155 2.72 -22.65 -1.10
CA THR A 155 3.02 -23.84 -1.91
C THR A 155 2.20 -23.83 -3.20
N GLY A 156 2.88 -23.91 -4.35
CA GLY A 156 2.22 -23.94 -5.66
C GLY A 156 1.64 -22.59 -6.11
N THR A 157 2.02 -21.49 -5.46
CA THR A 157 1.64 -20.12 -5.86
C THR A 157 2.56 -19.60 -6.96
N GLY A 158 1.99 -19.02 -8.03
CA GLY A 158 2.75 -18.49 -9.16
C GLY A 158 3.70 -19.50 -9.84
N PHE A 159 4.70 -19.00 -10.55
CA PHE A 159 5.73 -19.78 -11.24
C PHE A 159 7.14 -19.44 -10.74
N ASN A 160 8.07 -20.39 -10.88
CA ASN A 160 9.43 -20.25 -10.38
C ASN A 160 10.36 -19.55 -11.39
N ALA A 161 10.41 -18.22 -11.34
CA ALA A 161 11.29 -17.42 -12.20
C ALA A 161 12.80 -17.70 -11.97
N TYR A 162 13.21 -18.26 -10.82
CA TYR A 162 14.61 -18.65 -10.62
C TYR A 162 15.07 -19.75 -11.59
N ALA A 163 14.15 -20.53 -12.15
CA ALA A 163 14.49 -21.58 -13.10
C ALA A 163 14.95 -21.02 -14.46
N LEU A 164 14.68 -19.74 -14.77
CA LEU A 164 15.23 -19.07 -15.95
C LEU A 164 16.57 -18.37 -15.67
N ARG A 165 16.79 -17.91 -14.44
CA ARG A 165 17.95 -17.08 -14.08
C ARG A 165 19.27 -17.85 -14.18
N THR A 166 20.31 -17.22 -14.71
CA THR A 166 21.67 -17.80 -14.83
C THR A 166 22.69 -17.01 -14.03
N SER A 167 23.85 -17.61 -13.73
CA SER A 167 24.92 -16.95 -12.98
C SER A 167 25.60 -15.82 -13.77
N GLU A 168 25.52 -15.87 -15.10
CA GLU A 168 26.06 -14.84 -16.00
C GLU A 168 25.08 -13.67 -16.21
N ALA A 169 23.77 -13.93 -16.04
CA ALA A 169 22.69 -12.97 -16.25
C ALA A 169 21.71 -12.98 -15.06
N LEU A 170 22.17 -12.47 -13.91
CA LEU A 170 21.42 -12.53 -12.64
C LEU A 170 20.19 -11.60 -12.61
N TRP A 171 20.22 -10.51 -13.36
CA TRP A 171 19.20 -9.45 -13.26
C TRP A 171 18.52 -9.15 -14.59
N PHE A 172 19.22 -9.34 -15.69
CA PHE A 172 18.66 -9.19 -17.02
C PHE A 172 19.49 -9.96 -18.03
N GLY A 173 18.91 -10.24 -19.20
CA GLY A 173 19.63 -10.77 -20.34
C GLY A 173 18.76 -10.78 -21.60
N SER A 174 19.41 -10.88 -22.75
CA SER A 174 18.75 -10.83 -24.07
C SER A 174 18.59 -12.21 -24.69
N GLY A 175 17.64 -12.35 -25.62
CA GLY A 175 17.40 -13.61 -26.34
C GLY A 175 16.36 -14.51 -25.67
N LEU A 176 15.43 -13.94 -24.92
CA LEU A 176 14.24 -14.63 -24.43
C LEU A 176 13.32 -14.96 -25.61
N GLU A 177 12.99 -16.23 -25.76
CA GLU A 177 11.92 -16.71 -26.63
C GLU A 177 10.61 -16.77 -25.85
N LEU A 178 9.51 -16.34 -26.48
CA LEU A 178 8.16 -16.43 -25.94
C LEU A 178 7.27 -17.20 -26.92
N ARG A 179 6.56 -18.22 -26.42
CA ARG A 179 5.60 -19.01 -27.20
C ARG A 179 4.25 -19.07 -26.50
N LYS A 180 3.15 -18.92 -27.24
CA LYS A 180 1.80 -19.07 -26.71
C LYS A 180 1.50 -20.55 -26.45
N THR A 181 0.87 -20.86 -25.33
CA THR A 181 0.43 -22.23 -25.03
C THR A 181 -1.04 -22.46 -25.39
N GLY A 182 -1.83 -21.39 -25.54
CA GLY A 182 -3.30 -21.45 -25.69
C GLY A 182 -4.06 -21.62 -24.38
N GLU A 183 -3.36 -21.77 -23.25
CA GLU A 183 -3.97 -21.87 -21.93
C GLU A 183 -4.18 -20.49 -21.29
N ARG A 184 -5.13 -20.39 -20.35
CA ARG A 184 -5.37 -19.20 -19.54
C ARG A 184 -5.37 -19.55 -18.06
N LEU A 185 -4.86 -18.63 -17.24
CA LEU A 185 -4.84 -18.74 -15.79
C LEU A 185 -5.37 -17.45 -15.17
N SER A 186 -6.50 -17.55 -14.47
CA SER A 186 -7.07 -16.39 -13.76
C SER A 186 -6.11 -15.87 -12.69
N LEU A 187 -5.92 -14.57 -12.71
CA LEU A 187 -5.04 -13.85 -11.79
C LEU A 187 -5.87 -13.03 -10.80
N ALA A 188 -5.54 -13.12 -9.51
CA ALA A 188 -6.25 -12.38 -8.47
C ALA A 188 -5.72 -10.94 -8.39
N ILE A 189 -6.55 -9.97 -8.74
CA ILE A 189 -6.27 -8.54 -8.60
C ILE A 189 -7.27 -7.85 -7.69
N THR A 190 -6.83 -6.81 -6.97
CA THR A 190 -7.73 -6.02 -6.11
C THR A 190 -8.24 -4.74 -6.78
N GLN A 191 -7.81 -4.47 -8.02
CA GLN A 191 -8.21 -3.27 -8.75
C GLN A 191 -8.28 -3.58 -10.25
N GLU A 192 -9.47 -3.51 -10.82
CA GLU A 192 -9.73 -3.82 -12.24
C GLU A 192 -9.56 -2.61 -13.14
N HIS A 193 -10.02 -1.44 -12.70
CA HIS A 193 -9.95 -0.20 -13.48
C HIS A 193 -8.68 0.56 -13.15
N HIS A 194 -7.95 0.97 -14.17
CA HIS A 194 -6.59 1.50 -14.05
C HIS A 194 -6.45 2.98 -14.41
N SER A 195 -7.48 3.56 -15.02
CA SER A 195 -7.59 4.97 -15.37
C SER A 195 -8.52 5.68 -14.37
N MET A 196 -8.37 7.00 -14.22
CA MET A 196 -9.29 7.80 -13.41
C MET A 196 -10.62 8.11 -14.12
N GLU A 197 -10.76 7.76 -15.41
CA GLU A 197 -11.96 8.04 -16.22
C GLU A 197 -12.34 9.53 -16.21
N GLY A 198 -11.34 10.42 -16.29
CA GLY A 198 -11.52 11.87 -16.24
C GLY A 198 -11.91 12.43 -14.87
N ARG A 199 -12.06 11.59 -13.83
CA ARG A 199 -12.46 12.03 -12.50
C ARG A 199 -11.27 12.60 -11.71
N PRO A 200 -11.42 13.74 -11.02
CA PRO A 200 -10.35 14.34 -10.22
C PRO A 200 -10.18 13.65 -8.84
N LEU A 201 -9.96 12.32 -8.85
CA LEU A 201 -9.77 11.52 -7.63
C LEU A 201 -8.43 11.87 -6.95
N ILE A 202 -7.37 11.82 -7.74
CA ILE A 202 -6.04 12.34 -7.39
C ILE A 202 -5.90 13.69 -8.07
N ARG A 203 -5.94 14.76 -7.28
CA ARG A 203 -5.70 16.12 -7.79
C ARG A 203 -4.20 16.27 -8.01
N THR A 204 -3.80 16.59 -9.25
CA THR A 204 -2.38 16.72 -9.63
C THR A 204 -2.13 18.08 -10.29
N GLY A 205 -0.92 18.60 -10.10
CA GLY A 205 -0.46 19.85 -10.72
C GLY A 205 1.05 19.88 -10.84
N THR A 206 1.62 20.84 -11.57
CA THR A 206 3.06 21.09 -11.55
C THR A 206 3.42 22.06 -10.43
N LEU A 207 4.68 22.06 -10.00
CA LEU A 207 5.18 23.03 -9.02
C LEU A 207 5.01 24.47 -9.53
N ALA A 208 5.35 24.72 -10.81
CA ALA A 208 5.16 26.02 -11.44
C ALA A 208 3.70 26.47 -11.39
N HIS A 209 2.76 25.56 -11.71
CA HIS A 209 1.33 25.86 -11.65
C HIS A 209 0.86 26.16 -10.22
N PHE A 210 1.32 25.38 -9.23
CA PHE A 210 0.98 25.60 -7.83
C PHE A 210 1.50 26.94 -7.29
N LEU A 211 2.70 27.36 -7.68
CA LEU A 211 3.24 28.66 -7.29
C LEU A 211 2.44 29.83 -7.88
N ALA A 212 1.89 29.67 -9.09
CA ALA A 212 1.02 30.67 -9.72
C ALA A 212 -0.42 30.64 -9.19
N HIS A 213 -0.95 29.44 -8.91
CA HIS A 213 -2.33 29.20 -8.47
C HIS A 213 -2.36 28.27 -7.24
N PRO A 214 -2.06 28.79 -6.03
CA PRO A 214 -1.97 27.95 -4.82
C PRO A 214 -3.24 27.17 -4.51
N HIS A 215 -4.41 27.70 -4.87
CA HIS A 215 -5.73 27.12 -4.59
C HIS A 215 -6.30 26.24 -5.71
N PHE A 216 -5.51 25.90 -6.74
CA PHE A 216 -5.99 25.18 -7.93
C PHE A 216 -6.78 23.90 -7.63
N VAL A 217 -6.47 23.23 -6.51
CA VAL A 217 -7.14 21.99 -6.12
C VAL A 217 -8.63 22.21 -5.89
N HIS A 218 -9.05 23.35 -5.34
CA HIS A 218 -10.45 23.66 -5.06
C HIS A 218 -11.22 24.13 -6.29
N GLU A 219 -10.53 24.48 -7.37
CA GLU A 219 -11.13 24.86 -8.64
C GLU A 219 -11.51 23.63 -9.49
N MET A 220 -10.90 22.47 -9.22
CA MET A 220 -11.16 21.23 -9.96
C MET A 220 -12.54 20.63 -9.69
N VAL A 221 -13.10 20.86 -8.50
CA VAL A 221 -14.41 20.33 -8.07
C VAL A 221 -15.07 21.35 -7.16
N HIS A 222 -16.35 21.62 -7.39
CA HIS A 222 -17.14 22.45 -6.50
C HIS A 222 -17.53 21.67 -5.24
N ASP A 223 -16.93 22.04 -4.11
CA ASP A 223 -17.27 21.47 -2.80
C ASP A 223 -18.44 22.26 -2.20
N PRO A 224 -19.59 21.63 -1.88
CA PRO A 224 -20.73 22.29 -1.24
C PRO A 224 -20.33 22.94 0.08
N LYS A 225 -20.89 24.12 0.36
CA LYS A 225 -20.69 24.78 1.66
C LYS A 225 -21.24 23.90 2.79
N PRO A 226 -20.66 23.95 4.00
CA PRO A 226 -21.19 23.20 5.15
C PRO A 226 -22.65 23.50 5.50
N GLU A 227 -23.22 24.59 4.97
CA GLU A 227 -24.60 24.95 5.32
C GLU A 227 -25.61 24.36 4.32
N MET A 228 -25.12 23.77 3.23
CA MET A 228 -25.92 23.12 2.19
C MET A 228 -26.30 21.69 2.60
N THR A 229 -26.92 21.53 3.76
CA THR A 229 -27.40 20.23 4.28
C THR A 229 -28.78 20.39 4.90
N LEU A 230 -29.63 19.36 4.75
CA LEU A 230 -30.93 19.29 5.44
C LEU A 230 -30.79 18.80 6.89
N TYR A 231 -29.64 18.21 7.25
CA TYR A 231 -29.37 17.75 8.60
C TYR A 231 -28.92 18.92 9.48
N PRO A 232 -29.35 18.97 10.76
CA PRO A 232 -28.83 19.96 11.69
C PRO A 232 -27.32 19.77 11.88
N PRO A 233 -26.54 20.86 12.01
CA PRO A 233 -25.12 20.75 12.27
C PRO A 233 -24.88 20.11 13.64
N HIS A 234 -23.98 19.14 13.69
CA HIS A 234 -23.50 18.57 14.94
C HIS A 234 -22.13 19.17 15.28
N ARG A 235 -21.97 19.64 16.51
CA ARG A 235 -20.70 20.18 17.00
C ARG A 235 -19.94 19.11 17.77
N TYR A 236 -18.67 18.95 17.42
CA TYR A 236 -17.74 18.08 18.14
C TYR A 236 -16.88 18.96 19.04
N ASP A 237 -17.34 19.30 20.25
CA ASP A 237 -16.68 20.29 21.12
C ASP A 237 -15.44 19.74 21.87
N GLY A 238 -15.27 18.40 21.90
CA GLY A 238 -14.12 17.75 22.53
C GLY A 238 -12.99 17.44 21.54
N ASN A 239 -12.34 16.28 21.70
CA ASN A 239 -11.45 15.77 20.67
C ASN A 239 -12.24 15.47 19.41
N ALA A 240 -11.73 15.91 18.25
CA ALA A 240 -12.28 15.58 16.96
C ALA A 240 -11.20 14.87 16.14
N TRP A 241 -11.35 13.57 15.91
CA TRP A 241 -10.32 12.80 15.20
C TRP A 241 -10.39 13.00 13.70
N GLY A 242 -9.25 13.23 13.06
CA GLY A 242 -9.14 13.34 11.61
C GLY A 242 -7.79 12.89 11.11
N MET A 243 -7.69 12.77 9.79
CA MET A 243 -6.49 12.31 9.09
C MET A 243 -6.19 13.21 7.90
N SER A 244 -4.92 13.41 7.59
CA SER A 244 -4.43 14.02 6.36
C SER A 244 -3.41 13.09 5.70
N ILE A 245 -3.50 12.92 4.38
CA ILE A 245 -2.61 12.04 3.62
C ILE A 245 -1.91 12.82 2.52
N ASP A 246 -0.59 12.94 2.58
CA ASP A 246 0.22 13.59 1.55
C ASP A 246 0.48 12.64 0.36
N LEU A 247 -0.14 12.93 -0.78
CA LEU A 247 0.02 12.14 -2.00
C LEU A 247 1.35 12.37 -2.73
N ASN A 248 2.10 13.42 -2.37
CA ASN A 248 3.48 13.62 -2.84
C ASN A 248 4.43 12.63 -2.17
N ALA A 249 4.30 12.47 -0.86
CA ALA A 249 5.12 11.57 -0.07
C ALA A 249 4.71 10.09 -0.23
N CYS A 250 3.50 9.82 -0.73
CA CYS A 250 3.03 8.45 -0.93
C CYS A 250 3.75 7.76 -2.11
N LEU A 251 4.61 6.79 -1.79
CA LEU A 251 5.34 5.98 -2.77
C LEU A 251 4.59 4.70 -3.20
N GLY A 252 3.40 4.45 -2.66
CA GLY A 252 2.66 3.23 -2.98
C GLY A 252 3.19 1.94 -2.34
N CYS A 253 3.97 2.04 -1.25
CA CYS A 253 4.72 0.90 -0.66
C CYS A 253 3.87 -0.21 0.00
N ASN A 254 2.56 0.00 0.20
CA ASN A 254 1.63 -0.91 0.89
C ASN A 254 1.95 -1.28 2.36
N ALA A 255 2.98 -0.70 2.99
CA ALA A 255 3.28 -0.95 4.40
C ALA A 255 2.08 -0.64 5.33
N CYS A 256 1.31 0.41 5.01
CA CYS A 256 0.11 0.78 5.76
C CYS A 256 -1.04 -0.25 5.64
N VAL A 257 -1.10 -1.04 4.56
CA VAL A 257 -2.07 -2.13 4.39
C VAL A 257 -1.74 -3.27 5.35
N THR A 258 -0.51 -3.76 5.29
CA THR A 258 -0.04 -4.85 6.18
C THR A 258 -0.07 -4.43 7.66
N ALA A 259 0.28 -3.19 7.97
CA ALA A 259 0.17 -2.68 9.34
C ALA A 259 -1.28 -2.63 9.83
N CYS A 260 -2.22 -2.21 8.98
CA CYS A 260 -3.65 -2.25 9.33
C CYS A 260 -4.15 -3.68 9.52
N GLN A 261 -3.68 -4.63 8.70
CA GLN A 261 -3.99 -6.04 8.81
C GLN A 261 -3.47 -6.65 10.11
N ALA A 262 -2.23 -6.38 10.46
CA ALA A 262 -1.59 -6.83 11.70
C ALA A 262 -2.26 -6.24 12.95
N GLU A 263 -2.49 -4.93 12.94
CA GLU A 263 -3.05 -4.21 14.08
C GLU A 263 -4.50 -4.59 14.35
N ASN A 264 -5.31 -4.73 13.30
CA ASN A 264 -6.75 -4.83 13.42
C ASN A 264 -7.26 -6.25 13.16
N ASN A 265 -6.43 -7.29 13.32
CA ASN A 265 -6.83 -8.69 13.19
C ASN A 265 -7.57 -9.00 11.88
N ILE A 266 -7.18 -8.35 10.78
CA ILE A 266 -7.89 -8.50 9.51
C ILE A 266 -7.50 -9.86 8.90
N PRO A 267 -8.47 -10.74 8.57
CA PRO A 267 -8.14 -12.08 8.11
C PRO A 267 -7.53 -12.06 6.71
N VAL A 268 -6.82 -13.14 6.38
CA VAL A 268 -6.30 -13.35 5.02
C VAL A 268 -7.36 -14.00 4.15
N VAL A 269 -7.56 -13.50 2.93
CA VAL A 269 -8.49 -14.09 1.95
C VAL A 269 -7.73 -14.78 0.83
N GLY A 270 -8.09 -16.04 0.56
CA GLY A 270 -7.47 -16.86 -0.49
C GLY A 270 -7.72 -16.36 -1.91
N LYS A 271 -6.84 -16.74 -2.84
CA LYS A 271 -6.85 -16.34 -4.26
C LYS A 271 -8.24 -16.34 -4.91
N THR A 272 -8.98 -17.44 -4.77
CA THR A 272 -10.32 -17.61 -5.37
C THR A 272 -11.31 -16.54 -4.92
N GLU A 273 -11.28 -16.17 -3.65
CA GLU A 273 -12.20 -15.18 -3.10
C GLU A 273 -11.74 -13.75 -3.38
N VAL A 274 -10.42 -13.52 -3.53
CA VAL A 274 -9.89 -12.24 -4.03
C VAL A 274 -10.31 -12.00 -5.49
N ILE A 275 -10.30 -13.03 -6.35
CA ILE A 275 -10.85 -12.94 -7.72
C ILE A 275 -12.32 -12.50 -7.72
N ASN A 276 -13.09 -12.88 -6.69
CA ASN A 276 -14.48 -12.48 -6.53
C ASN A 276 -14.65 -11.07 -5.91
N GLY A 277 -13.57 -10.30 -5.72
CA GLY A 277 -13.59 -8.95 -5.15
C GLY A 277 -13.92 -8.93 -3.65
N ARG A 278 -13.45 -9.92 -2.89
CA ARG A 278 -13.77 -10.12 -1.46
C ARG A 278 -12.55 -10.00 -0.56
N GLU A 279 -11.50 -9.32 -1.00
CA GLU A 279 -10.30 -9.08 -0.20
C GLU A 279 -10.64 -8.29 1.08
N MET A 280 -9.98 -8.64 2.19
CA MET A 280 -10.22 -7.97 3.47
C MET A 280 -9.09 -6.98 3.75
N HIS A 281 -9.09 -5.86 3.02
CA HIS A 281 -8.18 -4.73 3.26
C HIS A 281 -8.96 -3.46 3.63
N TRP A 282 -8.74 -2.94 4.85
CA TRP A 282 -9.46 -1.75 5.35
C TRP A 282 -8.90 -0.42 4.85
N ILE A 283 -7.63 -0.44 4.48
CA ILE A 283 -6.96 0.58 3.70
C ILE A 283 -6.45 -0.13 2.45
N ARG A 284 -6.78 0.40 1.28
CA ARG A 284 -6.26 -0.06 0.00
C ARG A 284 -5.45 1.06 -0.63
N LEU A 285 -4.50 0.73 -1.48
CA LEU A 285 -3.82 1.72 -2.30
C LEU A 285 -4.36 1.61 -3.71
N ASP A 286 -5.05 2.63 -4.17
CA ASP A 286 -5.49 2.72 -5.56
C ASP A 286 -4.30 3.21 -6.40
N ARG A 287 -4.11 2.64 -7.60
CA ARG A 287 -3.10 3.07 -8.57
C ARG A 287 -3.77 3.53 -9.85
N TYR A 288 -3.51 4.76 -10.27
CA TYR A 288 -4.04 5.28 -11.52
C TYR A 288 -2.92 5.63 -12.49
N TYR A 289 -3.14 5.29 -13.76
CA TYR A 289 -2.35 5.78 -14.88
C TYR A 289 -3.05 6.99 -15.52
N LYS A 290 -2.27 7.98 -15.93
CA LYS A 290 -2.73 9.14 -16.70
C LYS A 290 -1.78 9.38 -17.87
N GLY A 291 -2.34 9.78 -19.01
CA GLY A 291 -1.57 10.06 -20.22
C GLY A 291 -1.39 8.81 -21.09
N ASP A 292 -0.31 8.82 -21.87
CA ASP A 292 0.04 7.76 -22.82
C ASP A 292 0.34 6.42 -22.13
N LEU A 293 0.07 5.29 -22.81
CA LEU A 293 0.24 3.95 -22.25
C LEU A 293 1.70 3.46 -22.25
N HIS A 294 2.55 4.00 -23.11
CA HIS A 294 3.98 3.69 -23.17
C HIS A 294 4.74 4.46 -22.08
N THR A 295 4.40 5.73 -21.83
CA THR A 295 5.00 6.56 -20.76
C THR A 295 3.98 7.18 -19.79
N PRO A 296 3.16 6.35 -19.09
CA PRO A 296 2.09 6.86 -18.24
C PRO A 296 2.63 7.50 -16.97
N GLU A 297 1.97 8.58 -16.55
CA GLU A 297 2.09 9.09 -15.20
C GLU A 297 1.40 8.11 -14.24
N THR A 298 2.13 7.67 -13.21
CA THR A 298 1.60 6.73 -12.21
C THR A 298 1.37 7.43 -10.88
N TYR A 299 0.17 7.26 -10.35
CA TYR A 299 -0.27 7.88 -9.12
C TYR A 299 -0.78 6.85 -8.12
N HIS A 300 -0.56 7.11 -6.83
CA HIS A 300 -1.01 6.27 -5.74
C HIS A 300 -1.86 7.07 -4.77
N GLN A 301 -2.99 6.49 -4.35
CA GLN A 301 -3.85 7.08 -3.33
C GLN A 301 -4.27 6.01 -2.33
N PRO A 302 -3.82 6.08 -1.07
CA PRO A 302 -4.35 5.25 -0.01
C PRO A 302 -5.80 5.65 0.29
N VAL A 303 -6.74 4.72 0.14
CA VAL A 303 -8.17 4.91 0.38
C VAL A 303 -8.60 4.01 1.54
N LEU A 304 -9.11 4.63 2.59
CA LEU A 304 -9.66 3.98 3.77
C LEU A 304 -11.04 4.58 4.10
N CYS A 305 -11.67 4.15 5.21
CA CYS A 305 -12.83 4.86 5.74
C CYS A 305 -12.48 6.32 6.01
N MET A 306 -13.21 7.25 5.39
CA MET A 306 -12.98 8.68 5.59
C MET A 306 -13.60 9.22 6.88
N HIS A 307 -14.34 8.40 7.64
CA HIS A 307 -15.12 8.82 8.81
C HIS A 307 -15.94 10.08 8.52
N CYS A 308 -16.77 9.99 7.47
CA CYS A 308 -17.64 11.04 6.96
C CYS A 308 -18.58 11.55 8.05
N GLU A 309 -18.69 12.86 8.29
CA GLU A 309 -19.63 13.39 9.29
C GLU A 309 -21.09 13.22 8.81
N ASN A 310 -21.35 13.49 7.53
CA ASN A 310 -22.60 13.13 6.88
C ASN A 310 -22.47 11.71 6.31
N ALA A 311 -22.38 10.69 7.17
CA ALA A 311 -22.11 9.31 6.76
C ALA A 311 -23.33 8.65 6.07
N PRO A 312 -23.32 8.43 4.74
CA PRO A 312 -24.42 7.73 4.07
C PRO A 312 -24.52 6.26 4.49
N CYS A 313 -23.41 5.69 4.96
CA CYS A 313 -23.35 4.30 5.40
C CYS A 313 -24.01 4.05 6.77
N GLU A 314 -24.28 5.09 7.57
CA GLU A 314 -24.94 4.94 8.87
C GLU A 314 -26.45 4.86 8.75
N VAL A 315 -27.06 5.82 8.04
CA VAL A 315 -28.52 5.94 7.90
C VAL A 315 -29.19 4.73 7.25
N VAL A 316 -28.42 3.91 6.53
CA VAL A 316 -28.90 2.69 5.85
C VAL A 316 -28.75 1.42 6.69
N CYS A 317 -28.21 1.50 7.91
CA CYS A 317 -28.07 0.35 8.78
C CYS A 317 -29.35 0.12 9.59
N PRO A 318 -30.15 -0.93 9.30
CA PRO A 318 -31.46 -1.11 9.95
C PRO A 318 -31.38 -1.47 11.44
N VAL A 319 -30.20 -1.85 11.91
CA VAL A 319 -29.98 -2.32 13.29
C VAL A 319 -29.09 -1.39 14.12
N GLY A 320 -28.67 -0.24 13.56
CA GLY A 320 -27.78 0.70 14.25
C GLY A 320 -26.39 0.10 14.58
N ALA A 321 -25.88 -0.80 13.73
CA ALA A 321 -24.54 -1.37 13.90
C ALA A 321 -23.41 -0.39 13.53
N THR A 322 -23.75 0.76 12.96
CA THR A 322 -22.80 1.84 12.70
C THR A 322 -23.45 3.16 13.08
N ALA A 323 -22.69 3.98 13.80
CA ALA A 323 -23.14 5.23 14.37
C ALA A 323 -21.94 6.14 14.62
N HIS A 324 -22.16 7.44 14.70
CA HIS A 324 -21.13 8.38 15.09
C HIS A 324 -20.88 8.36 16.60
N SER A 325 -19.60 8.42 16.98
CA SER A 325 -19.16 8.75 18.32
C SER A 325 -19.17 10.27 18.54
N ALA A 326 -19.14 10.68 19.82
CA ALA A 326 -19.02 12.10 20.20
C ALA A 326 -17.68 12.73 19.77
N GLU A 327 -16.68 11.94 19.36
CA GLU A 327 -15.38 12.42 18.86
C GLU A 327 -15.34 12.48 17.32
N GLY A 328 -16.48 12.21 16.67
CA GLY A 328 -16.64 12.21 15.21
C GLY A 328 -16.08 10.99 14.51
N LEU A 329 -15.91 9.87 15.24
CA LEU A 329 -15.61 8.59 14.61
C LEU A 329 -16.91 7.96 14.12
N ASN A 330 -16.97 7.57 12.86
CA ASN A 330 -17.90 6.55 12.44
C ASN A 330 -17.52 5.22 13.10
N ASP A 331 -18.30 4.73 14.06
CA ASP A 331 -18.06 3.47 14.75
C ASP A 331 -18.73 2.31 14.00
N MET A 332 -18.03 1.17 13.94
CA MET A 332 -18.57 -0.08 13.41
C MET A 332 -18.62 -1.10 14.54
N VAL A 333 -19.82 -1.38 15.02
CA VAL A 333 -20.08 -2.28 16.13
C VAL A 333 -20.32 -3.68 15.57
N TYR A 334 -19.25 -4.48 15.55
CA TYR A 334 -19.20 -5.77 14.84
C TYR A 334 -20.30 -6.76 15.28
N ASN A 335 -20.56 -6.86 16.59
CA ASN A 335 -21.54 -7.79 17.17
C ASN A 335 -23.01 -7.40 16.89
N ARG A 336 -23.27 -6.14 16.49
CA ARG A 336 -24.62 -5.68 16.13
C ARG A 336 -24.93 -5.89 14.64
N CYS A 337 -23.92 -6.13 13.82
CA CYS A 337 -24.09 -6.28 12.38
C CYS A 337 -24.81 -7.59 12.03
N VAL A 338 -25.96 -7.48 11.36
CA VAL A 338 -26.74 -8.64 10.86
C VAL A 338 -26.46 -8.98 9.39
N GLY A 339 -25.46 -8.35 8.78
CA GLY A 339 -24.96 -8.73 7.46
C GLY A 339 -25.82 -8.32 6.24
N THR A 340 -26.64 -7.28 6.34
CA THR A 340 -27.43 -6.78 5.20
C THR A 340 -26.59 -6.21 4.06
N ARG A 341 -25.35 -5.79 4.34
CA ARG A 341 -24.37 -5.21 3.40
C ARG A 341 -24.73 -3.86 2.78
N TYR A 342 -25.89 -3.29 3.06
CA TYR A 342 -26.33 -2.03 2.47
C TYR A 342 -25.38 -0.86 2.78
N CYS A 343 -24.76 -0.85 3.97
CA CYS A 343 -23.75 0.14 4.34
C CYS A 343 -22.53 0.19 3.38
N SER A 344 -22.21 -0.92 2.70
CA SER A 344 -21.16 -0.92 1.67
C SER A 344 -21.66 -0.29 0.36
N ASN A 345 -22.88 -0.63 -0.07
CA ASN A 345 -23.46 -0.08 -1.29
C ASN A 345 -23.57 1.45 -1.21
N ASN A 346 -24.03 1.98 -0.07
CA ASN A 346 -24.20 3.42 0.13
C ASN A 346 -22.89 4.17 0.43
N CYS A 347 -21.81 3.46 0.76
CA CYS A 347 -20.50 4.08 0.93
C CYS A 347 -19.93 4.44 -0.45
N PRO A 348 -19.67 5.73 -0.77
CA PRO A 348 -19.19 6.11 -2.09
C PRO A 348 -17.77 5.58 -2.36
N TYR A 349 -16.97 5.38 -1.32
CA TYR A 349 -15.60 4.89 -1.42
C TYR A 349 -15.47 3.37 -1.48
N LYS A 350 -16.56 2.62 -1.22
CA LYS A 350 -16.57 1.15 -1.13
C LYS A 350 -15.43 0.63 -0.23
N VAL A 351 -15.31 1.17 0.98
CA VAL A 351 -14.27 0.83 1.99
C VAL A 351 -14.80 0.01 3.17
N ARG A 352 -16.06 -0.42 3.08
CA ARG A 352 -16.67 -1.39 3.98
C ARG A 352 -16.40 -2.79 3.42
N ARG A 353 -15.74 -3.65 4.21
CA ARG A 353 -15.33 -5.00 3.81
C ARG A 353 -16.15 -6.04 4.55
N PHE A 354 -16.70 -7.02 3.83
CA PHE A 354 -17.67 -7.95 4.39
C PHE A 354 -17.05 -9.33 4.56
N ASN A 355 -17.20 -9.92 5.75
CA ASN A 355 -16.82 -11.32 5.97
C ASN A 355 -17.85 -12.25 5.31
N PHE A 356 -17.67 -12.55 4.02
CA PHE A 356 -18.54 -13.48 3.29
C PHE A 356 -18.53 -14.88 3.89
N PHE A 357 -17.35 -15.34 4.28
CA PHE A 357 -17.14 -16.63 4.93
C PHE A 357 -16.48 -16.45 6.29
N GLN A 358 -16.23 -17.56 6.97
CA GLN A 358 -15.42 -17.56 8.17
C GLN A 358 -13.93 -17.46 7.77
N PHE A 359 -13.48 -16.25 7.46
CA PHE A 359 -12.09 -16.01 7.01
C PHE A 359 -11.06 -16.11 8.16
N ALA A 360 -11.45 -15.78 9.39
CA ALA A 360 -10.56 -15.92 10.53
C ALA A 360 -10.42 -17.40 10.95
N ASP A 361 -9.18 -17.89 11.04
CA ASP A 361 -8.84 -19.24 11.52
C ASP A 361 -8.83 -19.31 13.06
N TRP A 362 -9.80 -20.00 13.64
CA TRP A 362 -9.90 -20.18 15.11
C TRP A 362 -9.28 -21.48 15.62
N GLN A 363 -8.88 -22.35 14.70
CA GLN A 363 -8.46 -23.72 15.00
C GLN A 363 -6.94 -23.76 15.24
N THR A 364 -6.15 -23.01 14.47
CA THR A 364 -4.70 -23.01 14.58
C THR A 364 -4.22 -22.21 15.80
N PRO A 365 -3.64 -22.86 16.85
CA PRO A 365 -3.26 -22.16 18.08
C PRO A 365 -2.16 -21.11 17.90
N SER A 366 -1.20 -21.37 17.01
CA SER A 366 -0.09 -20.44 16.75
C SER A 366 -0.55 -19.10 16.17
N LEU A 367 -1.65 -19.08 15.40
CA LEU A 367 -2.21 -17.84 14.85
C LEU A 367 -2.96 -17.01 15.90
N LYS A 368 -3.34 -17.59 17.04
CA LYS A 368 -4.03 -16.85 18.12
C LYS A 368 -3.10 -15.83 18.77
N LEU A 369 -1.81 -16.16 18.90
CA LEU A 369 -0.79 -15.29 19.50
C LEU A 369 -0.44 -14.07 18.65
N GLN A 370 -0.71 -14.13 17.35
CA GLN A 370 -0.48 -13.02 16.41
C GLN A 370 -1.51 -11.90 16.57
N ARG A 371 -2.67 -12.19 17.16
CA ARG A 371 -3.81 -11.28 17.18
C ARG A 371 -3.67 -10.23 18.27
N ASN A 372 -4.01 -9.00 17.91
CA ASN A 372 -4.16 -7.92 18.87
C ASN A 372 -5.30 -8.25 19.85
N PRO A 373 -5.05 -8.34 21.17
CA PRO A 373 -6.08 -8.68 22.15
C PRO A 373 -7.16 -7.60 22.30
N ASP A 374 -6.86 -6.36 21.91
CA ASP A 374 -7.75 -5.20 22.08
C ASP A 374 -8.67 -4.98 20.87
N VAL A 375 -8.57 -5.82 19.84
CA VAL A 375 -9.40 -5.76 18.65
C VAL A 375 -10.20 -7.05 18.49
N THR A 376 -11.52 -6.93 18.39
CA THR A 376 -12.42 -8.07 18.15
C THR A 376 -11.97 -8.84 16.90
N VAL A 377 -11.85 -10.16 16.98
CA VAL A 377 -11.69 -11.01 15.80
C VAL A 377 -13.09 -11.31 15.25
N ARG A 378 -13.35 -10.98 13.99
CA ARG A 378 -14.70 -11.05 13.43
C ARG A 378 -15.03 -12.47 12.95
N THR A 379 -16.32 -12.76 12.97
CA THR A 379 -16.91 -13.97 12.37
C THR A 379 -17.54 -13.64 11.00
N ARG A 380 -18.01 -14.67 10.31
CA ARG A 380 -18.78 -14.52 9.07
C ARG A 380 -20.00 -13.62 9.25
N GLY A 381 -20.44 -12.97 8.18
CA GLY A 381 -21.67 -12.18 8.17
C GLY A 381 -21.54 -10.77 8.73
N VAL A 382 -20.33 -10.32 9.06
CA VAL A 382 -20.09 -9.03 9.71
C VAL A 382 -19.32 -8.09 8.78
N MET A 383 -19.76 -6.83 8.74
CA MET A 383 -19.06 -5.75 8.03
C MET A 383 -17.90 -5.20 8.87
N GLU A 384 -16.83 -4.84 8.20
CA GLU A 384 -15.65 -4.20 8.75
C GLU A 384 -15.30 -2.94 7.98
N LYS A 385 -14.47 -2.09 8.57
CA LYS A 385 -13.90 -0.90 7.93
C LYS A 385 -12.76 -0.38 8.79
N CYS A 386 -11.94 0.52 8.24
CA CYS A 386 -11.02 1.31 9.05
C CYS A 386 -11.79 2.04 10.17
N THR A 387 -11.24 1.97 11.39
CA THR A 387 -11.79 2.58 12.61
C THR A 387 -10.88 3.70 13.15
N TYR A 388 -9.93 4.19 12.36
CA TYR A 388 -8.79 5.00 12.82
C TYR A 388 -8.04 4.37 14.00
N CYS A 389 -7.94 3.03 14.01
CA CYS A 389 -7.33 2.29 15.11
C CYS A 389 -7.92 2.68 16.48
N VAL A 390 -9.26 2.64 16.60
CA VAL A 390 -10.01 3.04 17.80
C VAL A 390 -9.47 2.42 19.10
N GLN A 391 -8.89 1.23 19.04
CA GLN A 391 -8.21 0.60 20.17
C GLN A 391 -7.06 1.45 20.72
N ARG A 392 -6.24 2.06 19.83
CA ARG A 392 -5.14 2.97 20.21
C ARG A 392 -5.66 4.31 20.71
N ILE A 393 -6.74 4.81 20.10
CA ILE A 393 -7.44 6.02 20.58
C ILE A 393 -7.95 5.78 22.01
N ASN A 394 -8.60 4.65 22.25
CA ASN A 394 -9.16 4.30 23.54
C ASN A 394 -8.08 4.11 24.60
N GLU A 395 -7.00 3.41 24.28
CA GLU A 395 -5.86 3.20 25.18
C GLU A 395 -5.25 4.54 25.60
N ALA A 396 -4.88 5.39 24.65
CA ALA A 396 -4.31 6.71 24.93
C ALA A 396 -5.28 7.60 25.71
N ARG A 397 -6.58 7.55 25.37
CA ARG A 397 -7.62 8.30 26.10
C ARG A 397 -7.76 7.83 27.54
N ILE A 398 -7.74 6.52 27.79
CA ILE A 398 -7.78 5.96 29.15
C ILE A 398 -6.53 6.40 29.92
N GLN A 399 -5.36 6.35 29.29
CA GLN A 399 -4.11 6.75 29.93
C GLN A 399 -4.09 8.25 30.27
N ALA A 400 -4.47 9.11 29.32
CA ALA A 400 -4.56 10.55 29.55
C ALA A 400 -5.55 10.90 30.68
N LYS A 401 -6.67 10.16 30.79
CA LYS A 401 -7.62 10.30 31.90
C LYS A 401 -7.02 9.90 33.24
N LYS A 402 -6.25 8.80 33.31
CA LYS A 402 -5.56 8.38 34.54
C LYS A 402 -4.51 9.40 34.99
N GLU A 403 -3.87 10.05 34.02
CA GLU A 403 -2.86 11.09 34.24
C GLU A 403 -3.47 12.49 34.40
N GLU A 404 -4.80 12.61 34.41
CA GLU A 404 -5.55 13.86 34.55
C GLU A 404 -5.09 14.96 33.57
N ARG A 405 -4.77 14.58 32.34
CA ARG A 405 -4.30 15.50 31.30
C ARG A 405 -5.05 15.33 29.97
N PRO A 406 -5.05 16.35 29.10
CA PRO A 406 -5.56 16.17 27.74
C PRO A 406 -4.67 15.22 26.94
N ILE A 407 -5.25 14.64 25.88
CA ILE A 407 -4.51 13.91 24.86
C ILE A 407 -3.72 14.93 24.04
N ARG A 408 -2.43 14.68 23.86
CA ARG A 408 -1.49 15.54 23.14
C ARG A 408 -1.29 15.00 21.72
N ASP A 409 -0.85 15.87 20.82
CA ASP A 409 -0.41 15.43 19.50
C ASP A 409 0.75 14.42 19.64
N GLY A 410 0.68 13.31 18.89
CA GLY A 410 1.62 12.21 18.99
C GLY A 410 1.34 11.17 20.09
N ASP A 411 0.42 11.41 21.03
CA ASP A 411 -0.01 10.36 21.99
C ASP A 411 -0.70 9.18 21.29
N ILE A 412 -1.35 9.45 20.15
CA ILE A 412 -2.02 8.45 19.33
C ILE A 412 -1.35 8.41 17.96
N VAL A 413 -0.68 7.30 17.67
CA VAL A 413 -0.15 7.00 16.34
C VAL A 413 -0.87 5.79 15.79
N THR A 414 -1.65 5.98 14.73
CA THR A 414 -2.37 4.88 14.07
C THR A 414 -1.41 3.90 13.41
N ALA A 415 -1.80 2.64 13.21
CA ALA A 415 -0.90 1.65 12.61
C ALA A 415 -0.45 2.01 11.19
N CYS A 416 -1.34 2.61 10.39
CA CYS A 416 -0.99 3.06 9.03
C CYS A 416 -0.04 4.27 9.05
N GLN A 417 -0.16 5.18 10.02
CA GLN A 417 0.78 6.28 10.24
C GLN A 417 2.15 5.77 10.69
N ALA A 418 2.19 4.91 11.72
CA ALA A 418 3.43 4.38 12.29
C ALA A 418 4.26 3.59 11.27
N ALA A 419 3.60 2.84 10.38
CA ALA A 419 4.27 2.02 9.38
C ALA A 419 4.65 2.77 8.10
N CYS A 420 4.19 4.00 7.90
CA CYS A 420 4.45 4.75 6.68
C CYS A 420 5.88 5.31 6.69
N PRO A 421 6.82 4.79 5.85
CA PRO A 421 8.22 5.21 5.93
C PRO A 421 8.44 6.66 5.52
N THR A 422 7.56 7.20 4.69
CA THR A 422 7.61 8.60 4.23
C THR A 422 6.76 9.56 5.07
N GLN A 423 6.14 9.05 6.15
CA GLN A 423 5.25 9.84 7.02
C GLN A 423 4.12 10.57 6.27
N ALA A 424 3.66 10.00 5.14
CA ALA A 424 2.60 10.56 4.33
C ALA A 424 1.25 10.65 5.07
N ILE A 425 1.00 9.77 6.04
CA ILE A 425 -0.26 9.73 6.79
C ILE A 425 -0.04 10.43 8.13
N VAL A 426 -0.85 11.45 8.42
CA VAL A 426 -0.86 12.17 9.70
C VAL A 426 -2.25 12.06 10.30
N PHE A 427 -2.34 11.59 11.54
CA PHE A 427 -3.59 11.47 12.29
C PHE A 427 -3.49 12.27 13.59
N GLY A 428 -4.60 12.86 14.04
CA GLY A 428 -4.64 13.60 15.29
C GLY A 428 -5.97 14.29 15.54
N ASN A 429 -5.98 15.16 16.56
CA ASN A 429 -7.13 15.97 16.92
C ASN A 429 -7.22 17.23 16.05
N ILE A 430 -8.21 17.32 15.15
CA ILE A 430 -8.40 18.46 14.25
C ILE A 430 -8.87 19.74 14.97
N ASN A 431 -9.41 19.60 16.20
CA ASN A 431 -9.78 20.74 17.03
C ASN A 431 -8.59 21.37 17.75
N ASP A 432 -7.44 20.68 17.82
CA ASP A 432 -6.19 21.27 18.32
C ASP A 432 -5.46 21.96 17.15
N PRO A 433 -5.42 23.30 17.09
CA PRO A 433 -4.78 24.03 16.00
C PRO A 433 -3.26 23.81 15.93
N GLN A 434 -2.66 23.33 17.02
CA GLN A 434 -1.23 23.03 17.07
C GLN A 434 -0.88 21.64 16.57
N SER A 435 -1.87 20.74 16.47
CA SER A 435 -1.66 19.39 15.96
C SER A 435 -1.15 19.39 14.51
N GLN A 436 -0.34 18.39 14.16
CA GLN A 436 0.15 18.24 12.79
C GLN A 436 -1.00 18.09 11.78
N VAL A 437 -2.07 17.39 12.15
CA VAL A 437 -3.21 17.17 11.23
C VAL A 437 -4.00 18.45 10.97
N ALA A 438 -4.20 19.31 11.98
CA ALA A 438 -4.89 20.59 11.78
C ALA A 438 -4.10 21.48 10.83
N LYS A 439 -2.78 21.60 11.04
CA LYS A 439 -1.87 22.32 10.15
C LYS A 439 -1.90 21.76 8.72
N ALA A 440 -1.82 20.43 8.57
CA ALA A 440 -1.90 19.79 7.26
C ALA A 440 -3.24 20.05 6.56
N LYS A 441 -4.35 20.12 7.29
CA LYS A 441 -5.68 20.40 6.71
C LYS A 441 -5.85 21.84 6.22
N THR A 442 -5.04 22.78 6.71
CA THR A 442 -5.01 24.17 6.24
C THR A 442 -4.11 24.42 5.03
N ASP A 443 -3.31 23.43 4.62
CA ASP A 443 -2.48 23.50 3.42
C ASP A 443 -3.34 23.74 2.18
N HIS A 444 -2.90 24.63 1.28
CA HIS A 444 -3.63 24.97 0.05
C HIS A 444 -3.87 23.79 -0.89
N ARG A 445 -3.12 22.70 -0.72
CA ARG A 445 -3.27 21.44 -1.48
C ARG A 445 -4.31 20.50 -0.86
N SER A 446 -4.85 20.82 0.32
CA SER A 446 -5.78 19.97 1.07
C SER A 446 -7.14 19.88 0.37
N TYR A 447 -7.64 18.66 0.17
CA TYR A 447 -8.96 18.42 -0.39
C TYR A 447 -9.64 17.16 0.17
N GLY A 448 -10.97 17.14 0.13
CA GLY A 448 -11.77 15.96 0.43
C GLY A 448 -12.00 15.11 -0.83
N LEU A 449 -11.84 13.79 -0.73
CA LEU A 449 -12.18 12.88 -1.83
C LEU A 449 -13.70 12.78 -1.95
N LEU A 450 -14.24 13.01 -3.15
CA LEU A 450 -15.69 13.03 -3.44
C LEU A 450 -16.47 13.99 -2.52
N ALA A 451 -15.88 15.15 -2.22
CA ALA A 451 -16.48 16.15 -1.34
C ALA A 451 -17.74 16.81 -1.95
N ASP A 452 -17.91 16.72 -3.27
CA ASP A 452 -19.12 17.10 -4.01
C ASP A 452 -20.40 16.41 -3.50
N LEU A 453 -20.26 15.21 -2.95
CA LEU A 453 -21.35 14.45 -2.32
C LEU A 453 -21.75 14.96 -0.92
N ASN A 454 -21.07 15.99 -0.41
CA ASN A 454 -21.27 16.58 0.91
C ASN A 454 -21.21 15.56 2.07
N THR A 455 -20.39 14.52 1.94
CA THR A 455 -20.16 13.51 3.00
C THR A 455 -19.32 14.05 4.16
N ARG A 456 -18.61 15.16 3.96
CA ARG A 456 -17.70 15.79 4.94
C ARG A 456 -16.67 14.79 5.48
N PRO A 457 -15.75 14.32 4.62
CA PRO A 457 -14.76 13.35 5.02
C PRO A 457 -13.78 13.94 6.05
N ARG A 458 -13.54 13.23 7.14
CA ARG A 458 -12.51 13.57 8.14
C ARG A 458 -11.10 13.23 7.70
N THR A 459 -10.95 12.32 6.75
CA THR A 459 -9.70 12.16 5.99
C THR A 459 -9.69 13.17 4.83
N THR A 460 -8.63 13.96 4.75
CA THR A 460 -8.32 14.79 3.58
C THR A 460 -7.01 14.34 2.94
N TYR A 461 -6.76 14.81 1.73
CA TYR A 461 -5.56 14.52 0.96
C TYR A 461 -4.83 15.80 0.62
N LEU A 462 -3.50 15.78 0.63
CA LEU A 462 -2.71 16.83 -0.02
C LEU A 462 -2.47 16.41 -1.47
N ALA A 463 -2.83 17.27 -2.40
CA ALA A 463 -2.66 17.05 -3.84
C ALA A 463 -1.20 16.78 -4.24
N ARG A 464 -1.04 16.05 -5.34
CA ARG A 464 0.28 15.66 -5.84
C ARG A 464 0.84 16.71 -6.80
N LEU A 465 1.93 17.34 -6.42
CA LEU A 465 2.72 18.23 -7.22
C LEU A 465 3.84 17.45 -7.91
N ARG A 466 3.95 17.63 -9.22
CA ARG A 466 5.11 17.19 -10.00
C ARG A 466 6.04 18.37 -10.20
N ASN A 467 7.33 18.11 -10.22
CA ASN A 467 8.34 19.12 -10.53
C ASN A 467 9.05 18.75 -11.84
N PRO A 468 8.36 18.82 -13.00
CA PRO A 468 8.99 18.54 -14.28
C PRO A 468 10.13 19.53 -14.53
N ASN A 469 11.20 19.06 -15.17
CA ASN A 469 12.28 19.93 -15.59
C ASN A 469 11.81 20.72 -16.83
N PRO A 470 11.89 22.06 -16.86
CA PRO A 470 11.51 22.85 -18.02
C PRO A 470 12.19 22.45 -19.34
N ALA A 471 13.39 21.87 -19.28
CA ALA A 471 14.11 21.40 -20.47
C ALA A 471 13.61 20.05 -21.03
N LEU A 472 12.76 19.34 -20.28
CA LEU A 472 12.23 18.01 -20.62
C LEU A 472 10.70 17.98 -20.63
N ASP A 473 10.03 19.12 -20.40
CA ASP A 473 8.59 19.20 -20.37
C ASP A 473 8.06 19.30 -21.80
N ASP A 474 7.64 18.17 -22.37
CA ASP A 474 7.08 18.06 -23.72
C ASP A 474 5.69 18.71 -23.89
N THR A 475 5.20 19.47 -22.90
CA THR A 475 3.97 20.26 -23.04
C THR A 475 4.06 21.38 -24.10
N THR A 476 5.24 21.58 -24.73
CA THR A 476 5.42 22.42 -25.92
C THR A 476 5.36 21.67 -27.27
N HIS A 477 5.17 20.35 -27.30
CA HIS A 477 5.07 19.55 -28.52
C HIS A 477 3.80 18.68 -28.53
N GLY A 478 2.65 19.32 -28.73
CA GLY A 478 1.35 18.67 -28.96
C GLY A 478 0.34 19.64 -29.54
#